data_AF-A0A7W0P465-F1
#
_entry.id   AF-A0A7W0P465-F1
#
_cell.length_a   1.000
_cell.length_b   1.000
_cell.length_c   1.000
_cell.angle_alpha   90.00
_cell.angle_beta   90.00
_cell.angle_gamma   90.00
#
_symmetry.space_group_name_H-M   'P 1'
#
loop_
_entity.id
_entity.type
_entity.pdbx_description
1 polymer ?
#
loop_
_entity_poly.entity_id
_entity_poly.type
_entity_poly.pdbx_seq_one_letter_code
_entity_poly.pdbx_strand_id
1 'polypeptide(L)'
;MIPFFFFYSIFGFQRIGDLIWQCGDGCARGFLLGATHGRTTLNGEGLQHQDGHSLLLAETNPACIWFDPAFAFELAVIVEEGLRRMVEQDEDVIFYLTLY
;
A
#
# COMPACT_ATOMS: atom_id res chain seq x y z
N MET A 1 -6.34 -4.18 16.63
CA MET A 1 -5.83 -2.83 16.29
C MET A 1 -5.58 -2.83 14.80
N ILE A 2 -5.99 -1.78 14.06
CA ILE A 2 -5.76 -1.68 12.61
C ILE A 2 -4.72 -0.58 12.36
N PRO A 3 -3.47 -0.92 12.00
CA PRO A 3 -2.41 0.07 11.77
C PRO A 3 -2.52 0.72 10.40
N PHE A 4 -2.13 2.00 10.34
CA PHE A 4 -1.95 2.78 9.12
C PHE A 4 -0.49 3.24 9.09
N PHE A 5 0.29 2.76 8.13
CA PHE A 5 1.72 3.08 8.02
C PHE A 5 1.98 3.88 6.75
N PHE A 6 2.34 5.16 6.93
CA PHE A 6 2.69 6.08 5.84
C PHE A 6 4.19 6.14 5.61
N PHE A 7 4.62 6.13 4.35
CA PHE A 7 6.02 6.24 3.95
C PHE A 7 6.12 6.73 2.50
N TYR A 8 7.30 7.22 2.09
CA TYR A 8 7.59 7.47 0.66
C TYR A 8 7.47 6.16 -0.10
N SER A 9 6.57 6.07 -1.08
CA SER A 9 6.14 4.81 -1.70
C SER A 9 7.31 3.94 -2.22
N ILE A 10 8.37 4.57 -2.74
CA ILE A 10 9.60 3.93 -3.22
C ILE A 10 10.35 3.12 -2.15
N PHE A 11 10.15 3.41 -0.86
CA PHE A 11 10.77 2.73 0.28
C PHE A 11 9.82 1.73 0.96
N GLY A 12 8.70 1.39 0.30
CA GLY A 12 7.85 0.26 0.68
C GLY A 12 8.41 -1.06 0.15
N PHE A 13 7.68 -1.67 -0.79
CA PHE A 13 8.00 -2.99 -1.37
C PHE A 13 9.44 -3.11 -1.89
N GLN A 14 10.01 -2.08 -2.50
CA GLN A 14 11.40 -2.13 -2.98
C GLN A 14 12.42 -2.23 -1.83
N ARG A 15 12.13 -1.66 -0.65
CA ARG A 15 13.09 -1.57 0.47
C ARG A 15 12.84 -2.59 1.56
N ILE A 16 11.58 -2.90 1.86
CA ILE A 16 11.14 -3.79 2.95
C ILE A 16 10.23 -4.93 2.44
N GLY A 17 10.34 -5.30 1.16
CA GLY A 17 9.48 -6.32 0.53
C GLY A 17 9.47 -7.67 1.26
N ASP A 18 10.61 -8.14 1.74
CA ASP A 18 10.72 -9.42 2.49
C ASP A 18 9.96 -9.37 3.83
N LEU A 19 9.99 -8.21 4.52
CA LEU A 19 9.18 -7.98 5.72
C LEU A 19 7.69 -7.98 5.38
N ILE A 20 7.29 -7.34 4.28
CA ILE A 20 5.87 -7.32 3.86
C ILE A 20 5.41 -8.73 3.45
N TRP A 21 6.29 -9.53 2.84
CA TRP A 21 6.04 -10.95 2.57
C TRP A 21 5.78 -11.71 3.88
N GLN A 22 6.69 -11.56 4.86
CA GLN A 22 6.53 -12.15 6.18
C GLN A 22 5.25 -11.69 6.89
N CYS A 23 4.82 -10.44 6.70
CA CYS A 23 3.55 -9.95 7.22
C CYS A 23 2.36 -10.71 6.62
N GLY A 24 2.40 -11.05 5.33
CA GLY A 24 1.40 -11.90 4.68
C GLY A 24 1.37 -13.30 5.30
N ASP A 25 2.54 -13.94 5.44
CA ASP A 25 2.67 -15.26 6.09
C ASP A 25 2.18 -15.25 7.56
N GLY A 26 2.37 -14.12 8.25
CA GLY A 26 1.94 -13.89 9.63
C GLY A 26 0.48 -13.45 9.77
N CYS A 27 -0.32 -13.48 8.70
CA CYS A 27 -1.72 -13.04 8.68
C CYS A 27 -1.90 -11.61 9.21
N ALA A 28 -0.96 -10.72 8.92
CA ALA A 28 -1.06 -9.32 9.33
C ALA A 28 -2.23 -8.63 8.61
N ARG A 29 -2.88 -7.71 9.33
CA ARG A 29 -3.99 -6.90 8.82
C ARG A 29 -3.65 -5.42 9.02
N GLY A 30 -3.83 -4.61 8.00
CA GLY A 30 -3.62 -3.16 8.09
C GLY A 30 -3.45 -2.48 6.74
N PHE A 31 -3.07 -1.20 6.80
CA PHE A 31 -2.89 -0.34 5.63
C PHE A 31 -1.44 0.11 5.50
N LEU A 32 -0.83 -0.19 4.36
CA LEU A 32 0.41 0.38 3.88
C LEU A 32 0.08 1.54 2.94
N LEU A 33 0.59 2.73 3.23
CA LEU A 33 0.25 3.95 2.51
C LEU A 33 1.49 4.55 1.88
N GLY A 34 1.67 4.24 0.58
CA GLY A 34 2.76 4.75 -0.23
C GLY A 34 2.49 6.19 -0.64
N ALA A 35 2.88 7.13 0.21
CA ALA A 35 2.77 8.56 -0.05
C ALA A 35 3.79 9.03 -1.10
N THR A 36 3.50 10.18 -1.71
CA THR A 36 4.33 10.80 -2.75
C THR A 36 4.59 9.86 -3.94
N HIS A 37 3.60 9.02 -4.27
CA HIS A 37 3.68 8.07 -5.37
C HIS A 37 3.58 8.78 -6.73
N GLY A 38 4.07 8.11 -7.77
CA GLY A 38 4.00 8.57 -9.14
C GLY A 38 5.33 9.12 -9.63
N ARG A 39 5.82 8.52 -10.72
CA ARG A 39 7.16 8.80 -11.27
C ARG A 39 7.34 10.28 -11.59
N THR A 40 6.25 10.93 -12.00
CA THR A 40 6.22 12.35 -12.38
C THR A 40 5.59 13.24 -11.31
N THR A 41 4.86 12.68 -10.34
CA THR A 41 4.20 13.46 -9.27
C THR A 41 5.23 14.01 -8.29
N LEU A 42 6.16 13.17 -7.84
CA LEU A 42 7.25 13.59 -6.95
C LEU A 42 8.42 14.17 -7.76
N ASN A 43 8.13 15.24 -8.52
CA ASN A 43 9.14 15.91 -9.33
C ASN A 43 10.20 16.60 -8.45
N GLY A 44 11.46 16.55 -8.85
CA GLY A 44 12.58 17.18 -8.13
C GLY A 44 13.37 16.25 -7.20
N GLU A 45 12.75 15.21 -6.65
CA GLU A 45 13.45 14.25 -5.76
C GLU A 45 14.33 13.24 -6.52
N GLY A 46 14.07 13.05 -7.82
CA GLY A 46 14.95 12.34 -8.74
C GLY A 46 14.90 10.81 -8.65
N LEU A 47 15.95 10.17 -9.21
CA LEU A 47 16.01 8.75 -9.56
C LEU A 47 15.60 7.80 -8.43
N GLN A 48 16.02 8.09 -7.19
CA GLN A 48 15.84 7.20 -6.04
C GLN A 48 14.49 7.37 -5.34
N HIS A 49 13.73 8.42 -5.67
CA HIS A 49 12.49 8.78 -4.98
C HIS A 49 11.26 8.65 -5.86
N GLN A 50 11.40 8.93 -7.15
CA GLN A 50 10.29 8.91 -8.10
C GLN A 50 9.83 7.47 -8.34
N ASP A 51 8.75 7.07 -7.69
CA ASP A 51 8.22 5.72 -7.78
C ASP A 51 7.27 5.55 -8.98
N GLY A 52 7.51 4.52 -9.78
CA GLY A 52 6.61 4.10 -10.85
C GLY A 52 6.58 2.60 -11.02
N HIS A 53 6.83 1.84 -9.95
CA HIS A 53 6.89 0.38 -10.00
C HIS A 53 6.52 -0.34 -8.69
N SER A 54 6.23 0.38 -7.60
CA SER A 54 5.83 -0.25 -6.33
C SER A 54 4.57 -1.09 -6.43
N LEU A 55 3.58 -0.71 -7.24
CA LEU A 55 2.37 -1.50 -7.49
C LEU A 55 2.69 -2.85 -8.17
N LEU A 56 3.63 -2.85 -9.12
CA LEU A 56 4.10 -4.10 -9.76
C LEU A 56 4.80 -5.02 -8.75
N LEU A 57 5.55 -4.45 -7.81
CA LEU A 57 6.14 -5.24 -6.72
C LEU A 57 5.06 -5.74 -5.75
N ALA A 58 4.07 -4.92 -5.43
CA ALA A 58 2.96 -5.28 -4.54
C ALA A 58 2.12 -6.42 -5.10
N GLU A 59 1.90 -6.45 -6.43
CA GLU A 59 1.17 -7.51 -7.14
C GLU A 59 1.73 -8.92 -6.86
N THR A 60 3.03 -9.03 -6.56
CA THR A 60 3.67 -10.32 -6.30
C THR A 60 3.26 -10.95 -4.98
N ASN A 61 2.71 -10.19 -4.02
CA ASN A 61 2.32 -10.69 -2.71
C ASN A 61 0.81 -11.01 -2.66
N PRO A 62 0.40 -12.29 -2.50
CA PRO A 62 -1.00 -12.69 -2.58
C PRO A 62 -1.88 -12.18 -1.41
N ALA A 63 -1.28 -11.81 -0.28
CA ALA A 63 -2.00 -11.22 0.86
C ALA A 63 -2.24 -9.71 0.68
N CYS A 64 -1.62 -9.09 -0.33
CA CYS A 64 -1.69 -7.66 -0.57
C CYS A 64 -2.77 -7.32 -1.61
N ILE A 65 -3.74 -6.51 -1.20
CA ILE A 65 -4.69 -5.87 -2.10
C ILE A 65 -4.19 -4.45 -2.33
N TRP A 66 -3.93 -4.11 -3.59
CA TRP A 66 -3.32 -2.84 -3.95
C TRP A 66 -4.25 -1.97 -4.80
N PHE A 67 -4.19 -0.65 -4.60
CA PHE A 67 -4.96 0.33 -5.37
C PHE A 67 -4.16 1.61 -5.61
N ASP A 68 -4.51 2.27 -6.71
CA ASP A 68 -4.00 3.58 -7.10
C ASP A 68 -5.15 4.57 -7.32
N PRO A 69 -5.78 5.07 -6.23
CA PRO A 69 -6.92 5.97 -6.34
C PRO A 69 -6.49 7.36 -6.84
N ALA A 70 -7.27 7.93 -7.75
CA ALA A 70 -7.07 9.27 -8.27
C ALA A 70 -7.81 10.32 -7.43
N PHE A 71 -8.96 9.96 -6.83
CA PHE A 71 -9.82 10.89 -6.11
C PHE A 71 -10.02 10.52 -4.65
N ALA A 72 -10.27 11.54 -3.82
CA ALA A 72 -10.49 11.36 -2.38
C ALA A 72 -11.71 10.46 -2.05
N PHE A 73 -12.76 10.48 -2.88
CA PHE A 73 -13.92 9.62 -2.65
C PHE A 73 -13.61 8.14 -2.93
N GLU A 74 -12.69 7.83 -3.85
CA GLU A 74 -12.24 6.45 -4.09
C GLU A 74 -11.46 5.95 -2.88
N LEU A 75 -10.56 6.78 -2.36
CA LEU A 75 -9.82 6.47 -1.13
C LEU A 75 -10.76 6.16 0.04
N ALA A 76 -11.81 6.98 0.24
CA ALA A 76 -12.79 6.75 1.29
C ALA A 76 -13.48 5.39 1.16
N VAL A 77 -13.96 5.06 -0.05
CA VAL A 77 -14.62 3.77 -0.34
C VAL A 77 -13.67 2.59 -0.16
N ILE A 78 -12.42 2.71 -0.61
CA ILE A 78 -11.43 1.62 -0.49
C ILE A 78 -11.04 1.37 0.97
N VAL A 79 -10.87 2.43 1.76
CA VAL A 79 -10.56 2.31 3.20
C VAL A 79 -11.73 1.70 3.97
N GLU A 80 -12.97 2.12 3.67
CA GLU A 80 -14.17 1.53 4.26
C GLU A 80 -14.27 0.02 3.95
N GLU A 81 -14.05 -0.36 2.68
CA GLU A 81 -14.03 -1.77 2.27
C GLU A 81 -12.92 -2.57 2.95
N GLY A 82 -11.71 -2.00 3.08
CA GLY A 82 -10.61 -2.66 3.78
C GLY A 82 -10.92 -2.91 5.26
N LEU A 83 -11.54 -1.93 5.92
CA LEU A 83 -11.99 -2.10 7.31
C LEU A 83 -13.07 -3.19 7.40
N ARG A 84 -14.05 -3.19 6.51
CA ARG A 84 -15.09 -4.23 6.45
C ARG A 84 -14.50 -5.62 6.31
N ARG A 85 -13.58 -5.83 5.36
CA ARG A 85 -12.92 -7.12 5.13
C ARG A 85 -12.10 -7.59 6.34
N MET A 86 -11.27 -6.72 6.89
CA MET A 86 -10.36 -7.09 7.99
C MET A 86 -11.05 -7.23 9.36
N VAL A 87 -12.06 -6.41 9.65
CA VAL A 87 -12.69 -6.30 10.98
C VAL A 87 -14.01 -7.07 11.05
N GLU A 88 -14.86 -6.97 10.03
CA GLU A 88 -16.19 -7.58 10.06
C GLU A 88 -16.16 -8.99 9.45
N GLN A 89 -15.40 -9.18 8.38
CA GLN A 89 -15.32 -10.47 7.66
C GLN A 89 -14.13 -11.34 8.09
N ASP A 90 -13.31 -10.84 9.01
CA ASP A 90 -12.14 -11.54 9.56
C ASP A 90 -11.13 -12.01 8.49
N GLU A 91 -11.02 -11.27 7.39
CA GLU A 91 -10.09 -11.60 6.31
C GLU A 91 -8.66 -11.15 6.61
N ASP A 92 -7.71 -12.07 6.46
CA ASP A 92 -6.27 -11.84 6.63
C ASP A 92 -5.66 -11.19 5.38
N VAL A 93 -5.90 -9.88 5.22
CA VAL A 93 -5.44 -9.10 4.07
C VAL A 93 -4.75 -7.81 4.49
N ILE A 94 -3.77 -7.39 3.68
CA ILE A 94 -3.08 -6.11 3.81
C ILE A 94 -3.51 -5.23 2.63
N PHE A 95 -3.88 -3.98 2.90
CA PHE A 95 -4.18 -3.01 1.86
C PHE A 95 -2.96 -2.14 1.57
N TYR A 96 -2.55 -2.02 0.32
CA TYR A 96 -1.55 -1.06 -0.15
C TYR A 96 -2.21 0.02 -1.00
N LEU A 97 -2.10 1.28 -0.58
CA LEU A 97 -2.67 2.42 -1.28
C LEU A 97 -1.55 3.38 -1.64
N THR A 98 -1.43 3.73 -2.92
CA THR A 98 -0.59 4.83 -3.37
C THR A 98 -1.33 6.15 -3.20
N LEU A 99 -0.61 7.18 -2.75
CA LEU A 99 -1.15 8.50 -2.45
C LEU A 99 -0.28 9.59 -3.08
N TYR A 100 -0.93 10.65 -3.57
CA TYR A 100 -0.33 11.75 -4.32
C TYR A 100 -0.22 13.03 -3.48
#